data_AF-A0A0B6YHX2-F1
#
_entry.id   AF-A0A0B6YHX2-F1
#
_cell.length_a   1.000
_cell.length_b   1.000
_cell.length_c   1.000
_cell.angle_alpha   90.00
_cell.angle_beta   90.00
_cell.angle_gamma   90.00
#
_symmetry.space_group_name_H-M   'P 1'
#
loop_
_entity.id
_entity.type
_entity.pdbx_description
1 polymer ?
#
loop_
_entity_poly.entity_id
_entity_poly.type
_entity_poly.pdbx_seq_one_letter_code
_entity_poly.pdbx_strand_id
1 'polypeptide(L)'
;SILKWVSDYCPDVKYVIKKDDDIKLNITEAWNSLNDKSENYNHFVMGNSKYLVEGPIRDEVSKYYTSVSEYGDVFFPIFVHGPAYGFPGQTAIMLYHTSLRTKLFWLEDVYITGICAHR
;
A
#
# COMPACT_ATOMS: atom_id res chain seq x y z
N SER A 1 13.31 -1.80 -0.09
CA SER A 1 11.92 -1.41 -0.43
C SER A 1 11.84 0.10 -0.50
N ILE A 2 10.81 0.65 -1.18
CA ILE A 2 10.55 2.10 -1.21
C ILE A 2 10.43 2.69 0.21
N LEU A 3 9.78 1.95 1.13
CA LEU A 3 9.59 2.37 2.52
C LEU A 3 10.93 2.55 3.27
N LYS A 4 11.87 1.59 3.11
CA LYS A 4 13.21 1.71 3.69
C LYS A 4 13.94 2.93 3.14
N TRP A 5 13.86 3.15 1.82
CA TRP A 5 14.54 4.28 1.19
C TRP A 5 14.04 5.61 1.73
N VAL A 6 12.72 5.77 1.85
CA VAL A 6 12.12 6.97 2.45
C VAL A 6 12.57 7.13 3.90
N SER A 7 12.55 6.04 4.68
CA SER A 7 12.98 6.08 6.08
C SER A 7 14.45 6.46 6.27
N ASP A 8 15.34 5.98 5.40
CA ASP A 8 16.78 6.19 5.55
C ASP A 8 17.26 7.52 4.94
N TYR A 9 16.66 7.95 3.83
CA TYR A 9 17.20 9.02 2.98
C TYR A 9 16.26 10.21 2.76
N CYS A 10 14.96 10.07 3.02
CA CYS A 10 13.99 11.14 2.84
C CYS A 10 12.97 11.21 4.00
N PRO A 11 13.42 11.26 5.27
CA PRO A 11 12.52 11.17 6.42
C PRO A 11 11.51 12.31 6.50
N ASP A 12 11.86 13.49 5.95
CA ASP A 12 11.04 14.70 6.01
C ASP A 12 10.19 14.95 4.73
N VAL A 13 10.11 13.96 3.83
CA VAL A 13 9.30 14.11 2.61
C VAL A 13 7.82 14.26 2.97
N LYS A 14 7.12 15.22 2.35
CA LYS A 14 5.70 15.47 2.65
C LYS A 14 4.82 14.28 2.23
N TYR A 15 5.00 13.81 1.00
CA TYR A 15 4.23 12.72 0.42
C TYR A 15 5.11 11.77 -0.38
N VAL A 16 4.74 10.50 -0.39
CA VAL A 16 5.28 9.46 -1.26
C VAL A 16 4.18 9.03 -2.21
N ILE A 17 4.48 8.99 -3.51
CA ILE A 17 3.58 8.45 -4.53
C ILE A 17 4.33 7.30 -5.22
N LYS A 18 3.76 6.10 -5.16
CA LYS A 18 4.22 4.94 -5.92
C LYS A 18 3.31 4.77 -7.15
N LYS A 19 3.91 4.46 -8.29
CA LYS A 19 3.20 4.04 -9.51
C LYS A 19 3.94 2.93 -10.23
N ASP A 20 3.22 2.15 -11.02
CA ASP A 20 3.81 1.27 -12.00
C ASP A 20 4.33 2.08 -13.21
N ASP A 21 5.29 1.53 -13.94
CA ASP A 21 5.92 2.19 -15.08
C ASP A 21 5.00 2.25 -16.31
N ASP A 22 4.04 1.33 -16.41
CA ASP A 22 3.07 1.18 -17.50
C ASP A 22 1.79 2.01 -17.35
N ILE A 23 1.65 2.79 -16.27
CA ILE A 23 0.50 3.68 -16.08
C ILE A 23 0.83 5.17 -16.18
N LYS A 24 -0.16 5.94 -16.66
CA LYS A 24 -0.18 7.40 -16.61
C LYS A 24 -0.80 7.86 -15.30
N LEU A 25 -0.16 8.84 -14.66
CA LEU A 25 -0.66 9.48 -13.45
C LEU A 25 -0.54 11.00 -13.60
N ASN A 26 -1.64 11.73 -13.37
CA ASN A 26 -1.59 13.18 -13.24
C ASN A 26 -1.02 13.52 -11.85
N ILE A 27 0.28 13.87 -11.81
CA ILE A 27 1.00 14.10 -10.56
C ILE A 27 0.42 15.31 -9.80
N THR A 28 -0.03 16.35 -10.51
CA THR A 28 -0.62 17.54 -9.89
C THR A 28 -1.92 17.21 -9.17
N GLU A 29 -2.81 16.45 -9.81
CA GLU A 29 -4.06 16.00 -9.19
C GLU A 29 -3.82 15.02 -8.03
N ALA A 30 -2.86 14.11 -8.17
CA ALA A 30 -2.47 13.19 -7.11
C ALA A 30 -1.94 13.96 -5.89
N TRP A 31 -1.08 14.95 -6.11
CA TRP A 31 -0.53 15.78 -5.03
C TRP A 31 -1.63 16.60 -4.33
N ASN A 32 -2.52 17.24 -5.09
CA ASN A 32 -3.65 17.99 -4.53
C ASN A 32 -4.54 17.06 -3.69
N SER A 33 -4.86 15.86 -4.20
CA SER A 33 -5.70 14.89 -3.48
C SER A 33 -5.07 14.44 -2.15
N LEU A 34 -3.76 14.19 -2.13
CA LEU A 34 -3.04 13.89 -0.88
C LEU A 34 -3.05 15.09 0.07
N ASN A 35 -2.90 16.30 -0.48
CA ASN A 35 -2.92 17.52 0.31
C ASN A 35 -4.28 17.76 0.97
N ASP A 36 -5.38 17.65 0.23
CA ASP A 36 -6.73 17.83 0.75
C ASP A 36 -7.05 16.77 1.81
N LYS A 37 -6.60 15.51 1.60
CA LYS A 37 -6.79 14.46 2.59
C LYS A 37 -6.02 14.73 3.89
N SER A 38 -4.84 15.34 3.79
CA SER A 38 -4.01 15.68 4.94
C SER A 38 -4.62 16.72 5.87
N GLU A 39 -5.61 17.49 5.40
CA GLU A 39 -6.35 18.44 6.25
C GLU A 39 -7.15 17.73 7.36
N ASN A 40 -7.54 16.47 7.12
CA ASN A 40 -8.39 15.71 8.03
C ASN A 40 -7.70 14.47 8.63
N TYR A 41 -6.57 14.03 8.04
CA TYR A 41 -5.90 12.79 8.43
C TYR A 41 -4.38 12.94 8.39
N ASN A 42 -3.72 12.65 9.51
CA ASN A 42 -2.25 12.68 9.60
C ASN A 42 -1.60 11.42 9.00
N HIS A 43 -2.31 10.29 9.03
CA HIS A 43 -1.83 9.00 8.54
C HIS A 43 -2.91 8.34 7.72
N PHE A 44 -2.61 8.09 6.46
CA PHE A 44 -3.52 7.47 5.51
C PHE A 44 -2.74 6.87 4.34
N VAL A 45 -3.39 5.92 3.66
CA VAL A 45 -3.02 5.48 2.33
C VAL A 45 -4.16 5.84 1.39
N MET A 46 -3.83 6.37 0.23
CA MET A 46 -4.78 6.78 -0.80
C MET A 46 -4.44 6.08 -2.11
N GLY A 47 -5.46 5.55 -2.78
CA GLY A 47 -5.33 4.86 -4.05
C GLY A 47 -6.67 4.30 -4.48
N ASN A 48 -6.67 3.50 -5.53
CA ASN A 48 -7.87 2.82 -5.97
C ASN A 48 -8.17 1.64 -5.04
N SER A 49 -9.21 1.76 -4.20
CA SER A 49 -9.74 0.66 -3.39
C SER A 49 -11.07 0.23 -3.97
N LYS A 50 -11.29 -1.08 -4.11
CA LYS A 50 -12.67 -1.56 -4.22
C LYS A 50 -13.35 -1.42 -2.86
N TYR A 51 -14.65 -1.10 -2.88
CA TYR A 51 -15.48 -1.04 -1.68
C TYR A 51 -15.89 -2.44 -1.17
N LEU A 52 -15.55 -3.51 -1.91
CA LEU A 52 -15.83 -4.89 -1.56
C LEU A 52 -14.61 -5.52 -0.90
N VAL A 53 -14.84 -6.37 0.10
CA VAL A 53 -13.78 -7.22 0.67
C VAL A 53 -13.30 -8.20 -0.39
N GLU A 54 -11.99 -8.17 -0.65
CA GLU A 54 -11.32 -9.09 -1.56
C GLU A 54 -10.53 -10.13 -0.76
N GLY A 55 -10.38 -11.32 -1.33
CA GLY A 55 -9.67 -12.44 -0.71
C GLY A 55 -8.66 -13.08 -1.66
N PRO A 56 -7.79 -13.95 -1.14
CA PRO A 56 -6.79 -14.66 -1.94
C PRO A 56 -7.44 -15.54 -3.02
N ILE A 57 -6.94 -15.43 -4.25
CA ILE A 57 -7.34 -16.32 -5.34
C ILE A 57 -6.68 -17.69 -5.10
N ARG A 58 -7.49 -18.74 -5.02
CA ARG A 58 -7.03 -20.12 -4.75
C ARG A 58 -6.89 -20.98 -6.00
N ASP A 59 -7.05 -20.38 -7.18
CA ASP A 59 -6.82 -21.03 -8.46
C ASP A 59 -5.34 -20.95 -8.86
N GLU A 60 -4.67 -22.10 -8.95
CA GLU A 60 -3.22 -22.22 -9.20
C GLU A 60 -2.78 -21.67 -10.56
N VAL A 61 -3.69 -21.54 -11.53
CA VAL A 61 -3.33 -20.95 -12.84
C VAL A 61 -3.33 -19.42 -12.82
N SER A 62 -3.89 -18.82 -11.76
CA SER A 62 -3.92 -17.36 -11.62
C SER A 62 -2.53 -16.84 -11.31
N LYS A 63 -2.12 -15.76 -11.98
CA LYS A 63 -0.92 -15.00 -11.59
C LYS A 63 -1.00 -14.43 -10.17
N TYR A 64 -2.20 -14.40 -9.58
CA TYR A 64 -2.51 -13.94 -8.24
C TYR A 64 -2.81 -15.09 -7.26
N TYR A 65 -2.48 -16.33 -7.62
CA TYR A 65 -2.64 -17.48 -6.74
C TYR A 65 -1.96 -17.24 -5.39
N THR A 66 -2.68 -17.53 -4.32
CA THR A 66 -2.15 -17.51 -2.95
C THR A 66 -2.64 -18.76 -2.24
N SER A 67 -1.73 -19.58 -1.73
CA SER A 67 -2.07 -20.79 -0.98
C SER A 67 -2.59 -20.47 0.43
N VAL A 68 -3.32 -21.40 1.04
CA VAL A 68 -3.81 -21.26 2.43
C VAL A 68 -2.63 -21.14 3.42
N SER A 69 -1.49 -21.76 3.10
CA SER A 69 -0.28 -21.68 3.93
C SER A 69 0.40 -20.30 3.91
N GLU A 70 0.24 -19.57 2.81
CA GLU A 70 0.77 -18.20 2.67
C GLU A 70 -0.15 -17.20 3.37
N TYR A 71 -1.46 -17.33 3.16
CA TYR A 71 -2.47 -16.47 3.77
C TYR A 71 -3.72 -17.30 4.14
N GLY A 72 -3.96 -17.46 5.43
CA GLY A 72 -5.00 -18.36 5.96
C GLY A 72 -6.40 -17.74 6.00
N ASP A 73 -6.50 -16.42 6.12
CA ASP A 73 -7.79 -15.75 6.25
C ASP A 73 -8.56 -15.73 4.92
N VAL A 74 -9.88 -15.64 5.02
CA VAL A 74 -10.80 -15.64 3.85
C VAL A 74 -10.70 -14.32 3.08
N PHE A 75 -10.41 -13.23 3.77
CA PHE A 75 -10.35 -11.89 3.21
C PHE A 75 -9.02 -11.22 3.55
N PHE A 76 -8.53 -10.42 2.63
CA PHE A 76 -7.49 -9.43 2.91
C PHE A 76 -8.08 -8.28 3.72
N PRO A 77 -7.28 -7.56 4.52
CA PRO A 77 -7.68 -6.24 5.01
C PRO A 77 -7.96 -5.32 3.83
N ILE A 78 -8.72 -4.24 4.06
CA ILE A 78 -8.92 -3.21 3.04
C ILE A 78 -7.54 -2.69 2.60
N PHE A 79 -7.30 -2.71 1.30
CA PHE A 79 -6.05 -2.30 0.66
C PHE A 79 -6.36 -1.50 -0.60
N VAL A 80 -5.36 -0.81 -1.14
CA VAL A 80 -5.47 -0.11 -2.43
C VAL A 80 -4.67 -0.85 -3.48
N HIS A 81 -5.17 -0.88 -4.71
CA HIS A 81 -4.53 -1.62 -5.80
C HIS A 81 -3.22 -1.00 -6.27
N GLY A 82 -2.29 -1.87 -6.67
CA GLY A 82 -0.90 -1.56 -7.01
C GLY A 82 -0.61 -0.54 -8.12
N PRO A 83 -1.46 -0.29 -9.14
CA PRO A 83 -1.09 0.61 -10.24
C PRO A 83 -0.59 1.99 -9.78
N ALA A 84 -1.27 2.59 -8.80
CA ALA A 84 -0.77 3.75 -8.07
C ALA A 84 -1.41 3.89 -6.70
N TYR A 85 -0.60 4.30 -5.73
CA TYR A 85 -1.06 4.74 -4.42
C TYR A 85 -0.09 5.76 -3.80
N GLY A 86 -0.56 6.54 -2.85
CA GLY A 86 0.23 7.56 -2.16
C GLY A 86 -0.14 7.71 -0.70
N PHE A 87 0.78 8.26 0.08
CA PHE A 87 0.67 8.39 1.53
C PHE A 87 1.64 9.46 2.05
N PRO A 88 1.39 10.06 3.24
CA PRO A 88 2.35 10.92 3.92
C PRO A 88 3.70 10.24 4.14
N GLY A 89 4.81 10.99 4.08
CA GLY A 89 6.15 10.44 4.32
C GLY A 89 6.28 9.80 5.71
N GLN A 90 5.66 10.39 6.73
CA GLN A 90 5.61 9.79 8.07
C GLN A 90 4.90 8.43 8.09
N THR A 91 3.84 8.27 7.28
CA THR A 91 3.17 6.97 7.10
C THR A 91 4.10 5.96 6.46
N ALA A 92 5.00 6.37 5.55
CA ALA A 92 6.02 5.48 4.97
C ALA A 92 6.94 4.86 6.03
N ILE A 93 7.36 5.68 7.00
CA ILE A 93 8.23 5.26 8.10
C ILE A 93 7.48 4.29 9.02
N MET A 94 6.22 4.58 9.36
CA MET A 94 5.38 3.68 10.15
C MET A 94 5.19 2.33 9.45
N LEU A 95 4.83 2.36 8.16
CA LEU A 95 4.70 1.15 7.33
C LEU A 95 6.03 0.38 7.25
N TYR A 96 7.17 1.06 7.15
CA TYR A 96 8.48 0.42 7.15
C TYR A 96 8.68 -0.37 8.45
N HIS A 97 8.49 0.27 9.61
CA HIS A 97 8.66 -0.40 10.89
C HIS A 97 7.67 -1.55 11.10
N THR A 98 6.42 -1.41 10.67
CA THR A 98 5.44 -2.50 10.72
C THR A 98 5.85 -3.65 9.79
N SER A 99 6.41 -3.34 8.61
CA SER A 99 6.90 -4.36 7.67
C SER A 99 8.06 -5.20 8.23
N LEU A 100 8.86 -4.67 9.14
CA LEU A 100 9.94 -5.40 9.81
C LEU A 100 9.43 -6.46 10.81
N ARG A 101 8.18 -6.35 11.26
CA ARG A 101 7.56 -7.27 12.25
C ARG A 101 6.40 -8.06 11.66
N THR A 102 6.16 -7.94 10.36
CA THR A 102 5.06 -8.59 9.66
C THR A 102 5.64 -9.67 8.75
N LYS A 103 5.01 -10.85 8.73
CA LYS A 103 5.40 -11.92 7.80
C LYS A 103 5.27 -11.38 6.38
N LEU A 104 6.35 -11.45 5.60
CA LEU A 104 6.36 -10.99 4.21
C LEU A 104 5.24 -11.68 3.42
N PHE A 105 4.50 -10.88 2.66
CA PHE A 105 3.49 -11.35 1.73
C PHE A 105 3.83 -10.87 0.32
N TRP A 106 3.60 -11.73 -0.67
CA TRP A 106 4.18 -11.57 -2.01
C TRP A 106 3.45 -10.54 -2.87
N LEU A 107 2.15 -10.33 -2.64
CA LEU A 107 1.39 -9.22 -3.23
C LEU A 107 1.73 -7.94 -2.48
N GLU A 108 2.54 -7.10 -3.11
CA GLU A 108 3.08 -5.88 -2.50
C GLU A 108 2.00 -4.90 -2.05
N ASP A 109 0.98 -4.67 -2.87
CA ASP A 109 -0.11 -3.74 -2.59
C ASP A 109 -0.96 -4.22 -1.40
N VAL A 110 -1.32 -5.51 -1.37
CA VAL A 110 -1.97 -6.15 -0.23
C VAL A 110 -1.09 -6.11 1.02
N TYR A 111 0.20 -6.39 0.87
CA TYR A 111 1.16 -6.43 1.98
C TYR A 111 1.34 -5.07 2.64
N ILE A 112 1.65 -4.03 1.86
CA ILE A 112 1.96 -2.69 2.37
C ILE A 112 0.68 -1.97 2.77
N THR A 113 -0.30 -1.90 1.87
CA THR A 113 -1.46 -1.01 2.04
C THR A 113 -2.64 -1.67 2.75
N GLY A 114 -2.63 -3.00 2.88
CA GLY A 114 -3.58 -3.76 3.68
C GLY A 114 -2.96 -4.28 4.98
N ILE A 115 -2.13 -5.33 4.88
CA ILE A 115 -1.63 -6.08 6.04
C ILE A 115 -0.79 -5.20 6.98
N CYS A 116 0.16 -4.42 6.45
CA CYS A 116 0.98 -3.52 7.26
C CYS A 116 0.20 -2.29 7.72
N ALA A 117 -0.73 -1.77 6.91
CA ALA A 117 -1.52 -0.59 7.28
C ALA A 117 -2.59 -0.88 8.35
N HIS A 118 -3.03 -2.13 8.47
CA HIS A 118 -4.03 -2.57 9.45
C HIS A 118 -3.45 -2.86 10.84
N ARG A 119 -2.13 -2.86 11.00
CA ARG A 119 -1.41 -3.22 12.24
C ARG A 119 -0.75 -2.01 12.89
#